data_AF-A0A2L0VM64-F1
#
_entry.id   AF-A0A2L0VM64-F1
#
_cell.length_a   1.000
_cell.length_b   1.000
_cell.length_c   1.000
_cell.angle_alpha   90.00
_cell.angle_beta   90.00
_cell.angle_gamma   90.00
#
_symmetry.space_group_name_H-M   'P 1'
#
loop_
_entity.id
_entity.type
_entity.pdbx_description
1 polymer ?
#
loop_
_entity_poly.entity_id
_entity_poly.type
_entity_poly.pdbx_seq_one_letter_code
_entity_poly.pdbx_strand_id
1 'polypeptide(L)'
;MLQKKGRKLPPWKGVLATRQIYAQTMAELLRKEHGDSHRAIKQIMRQTHASERTVKHWLSGQHGPDTVFFLRLVVSSPVIRAFALGIIEGPVAAKLSGSVDRYALAAARAAYVVGEFAGGRRPADHRPNDPKDDPDRDPMNDPDRAELNERQYWFLARVAEGDRCGASEIMALWQVSLKTARRDIAALKTANLICYVGSRRKGRYRRTTSAPETHERPLGG
;
A
#
# COMPACT_ATOMS: atom_id res chain seq x y z
N MET A 1 37.00 -13.63 -12.10
CA MET A 1 35.64 -13.57 -12.68
C MET A 1 34.63 -13.95 -11.60
N LEU A 2 33.78 -13.02 -11.16
CA LEU A 2 32.79 -13.28 -10.10
C LEU A 2 31.59 -14.07 -10.66
N GLN A 3 31.15 -15.12 -9.97
CA GLN A 3 30.05 -15.97 -10.43
C GLN A 3 28.71 -15.21 -10.48
N LYS A 4 28.02 -15.33 -11.62
CA LYS A 4 26.75 -14.66 -11.98
C LYS A 4 25.51 -15.30 -11.31
N LYS A 5 25.64 -15.88 -10.11
CA LYS A 5 24.56 -16.59 -9.41
C LYS A 5 24.20 -15.86 -8.12
N GLY A 6 23.21 -14.98 -8.22
CA GLY A 6 22.65 -14.24 -7.07
C GLY A 6 21.34 -13.49 -7.36
N ARG A 7 20.79 -13.56 -8.59
CA ARG A 7 19.57 -12.80 -8.95
C ARG A 7 18.25 -13.48 -8.59
N LYS A 8 18.25 -14.74 -8.15
CA LYS A 8 17.03 -15.49 -7.87
C LYS A 8 17.20 -16.23 -6.55
N LEU A 9 16.46 -15.79 -5.53
CA LEU A 9 16.28 -16.58 -4.31
C LEU A 9 15.59 -17.90 -4.71
N PRO A 10 15.95 -19.03 -4.08
CA PRO A 10 15.25 -20.28 -4.31
C PRO A 10 13.76 -20.07 -4.02
N PRO A 11 12.86 -20.43 -4.94
CA PRO A 11 11.44 -20.26 -4.72
C PRO A 11 11.02 -21.12 -3.54
N TRP A 12 10.28 -20.52 -2.61
CA TRP A 12 9.56 -21.28 -1.59
C TRP A 12 8.64 -22.27 -2.30
N LYS A 13 8.47 -23.48 -1.76
CA LYS A 13 7.53 -24.46 -2.32
C LYS A 13 6.20 -24.37 -1.56
N GLY A 14 5.10 -24.73 -2.21
CA GLY A 14 3.77 -24.76 -1.58
C GLY A 14 3.07 -23.40 -1.56
N VAL A 15 2.31 -23.13 -0.50
CA VAL A 15 1.41 -21.95 -0.42
C VAL A 15 2.15 -20.61 -0.56
N LEU A 16 3.42 -20.56 -0.16
CA LEU A 16 4.25 -19.35 -0.24
C LEU A 16 5.07 -19.26 -1.55
N ALA A 17 4.82 -20.13 -2.53
CA ALA A 17 5.59 -20.19 -3.76
C ALA A 17 5.40 -18.95 -4.65
N THR A 18 4.19 -18.40 -4.69
CA THR A 18 3.89 -17.18 -5.44
C THR A 18 2.87 -16.33 -4.69
N ARG A 19 2.86 -15.02 -4.98
CA ARG A 19 1.83 -14.11 -4.45
C ARG A 19 0.42 -14.54 -4.85
N GLN A 20 0.26 -15.15 -6.02
CA GLN A 20 -1.04 -15.60 -6.52
C GLN A 20 -1.55 -16.81 -5.75
N ILE A 21 -0.70 -17.81 -5.50
CA ILE A 21 -1.06 -18.98 -4.70
C ILE A 21 -1.41 -18.54 -3.28
N TYR A 22 -0.60 -17.65 -2.69
CA TYR A 22 -0.89 -17.06 -1.38
C TYR A 22 -2.26 -16.36 -1.36
N ALA A 23 -2.55 -15.50 -2.34
CA ALA A 23 -3.83 -14.78 -2.42
C ALA A 23 -5.02 -15.76 -2.52
N GLN A 24 -4.91 -16.80 -3.34
CA GLN A 24 -5.95 -17.82 -3.50
C GLN A 24 -6.18 -18.62 -2.20
N THR A 25 -5.11 -19.04 -1.53
CA THR A 25 -5.23 -19.75 -0.25
C THR A 25 -5.86 -18.88 0.82
N MET A 26 -5.45 -17.62 0.95
CA MET A 26 -6.06 -16.69 1.91
C MET A 26 -7.54 -16.45 1.61
N ALA A 27 -7.91 -16.30 0.33
CA ALA A 27 -9.30 -16.15 -0.09
C ALA A 27 -10.15 -17.37 0.32
N GLU A 28 -9.61 -18.57 0.11
CA GLU A 28 -10.29 -19.81 0.47
C GLU A 28 -10.48 -19.94 1.99
N LEU A 29 -9.45 -19.68 2.78
CA LEU A 29 -9.53 -19.74 4.25
C LEU A 29 -10.54 -18.73 4.80
N LEU A 30 -10.49 -17.48 4.32
CA LEU A 30 -11.42 -16.42 4.76
C LEU A 30 -12.87 -16.74 4.38
N ARG A 31 -13.11 -17.29 3.17
CA ARG A 31 -14.46 -17.71 2.77
C ARG A 31 -14.95 -18.92 3.56
N LYS A 32 -14.07 -19.88 3.88
CA LYS A 32 -14.42 -21.03 4.73
C LYS A 32 -14.81 -20.61 6.15
N GLU A 33 -14.11 -19.62 6.70
CA GLU A 33 -14.37 -19.13 8.06
C GLU A 33 -15.59 -18.20 8.14
N HIS A 34 -15.71 -17.24 7.22
CA HIS A 34 -16.69 -16.16 7.32
C HIS A 34 -17.82 -16.23 6.28
N GLY A 35 -17.68 -17.03 5.22
CA GLY A 35 -18.54 -17.01 4.03
C GLY A 35 -18.18 -15.90 3.05
N ASP A 36 -19.07 -15.64 2.09
CA ASP A 36 -18.93 -14.61 1.05
C ASP A 36 -19.93 -13.45 1.20
N SER A 37 -20.67 -13.41 2.31
CA SER A 37 -21.70 -12.43 2.55
C SER A 37 -21.14 -11.01 2.82
N HIS A 38 -21.98 -9.99 2.61
CA HIS A 38 -21.63 -8.62 3.00
C HIS A 38 -21.32 -8.50 4.51
N ARG A 39 -21.97 -9.32 5.35
CA ARG A 39 -21.67 -9.43 6.78
C ARG A 39 -20.24 -9.92 7.03
N ALA A 40 -19.77 -10.90 6.26
CA ALA A 40 -18.39 -11.41 6.33
C ALA A 40 -17.37 -10.30 6.06
N ILE A 41 -17.63 -9.50 5.01
CA ILE A 41 -16.81 -8.35 4.66
C ILE A 41 -16.73 -7.35 5.83
N LYS A 42 -17.86 -6.93 6.40
CA LYS A 42 -17.88 -5.99 7.53
C LYS A 42 -17.18 -6.56 8.77
N GLN A 43 -17.28 -7.86 9.02
CA GLN A 43 -16.59 -8.52 10.12
C GLN A 43 -15.07 -8.47 9.95
N ILE A 44 -14.57 -8.85 8.77
CA ILE A 44 -13.13 -8.83 8.46
C ILE A 44 -12.60 -7.39 8.53
N MET A 45 -13.34 -6.40 8.00
CA MET A 45 -12.99 -4.98 8.12
C MET A 45 -12.85 -4.57 9.58
N ARG A 46 -13.80 -4.94 10.45
CA ARG A 46 -13.76 -4.59 11.88
C ARG A 46 -12.56 -5.23 12.59
N GLN A 47 -12.19 -6.45 12.22
CA GLN A 47 -11.07 -7.16 12.85
C GLN A 47 -9.69 -6.64 12.39
N THR A 48 -9.60 -6.13 11.17
CA THR A 48 -8.32 -5.79 10.53
C THR A 48 -8.12 -4.30 10.29
N HIS A 49 -9.18 -3.50 10.43
CA HIS A 49 -9.26 -2.10 10.03
C HIS A 49 -8.93 -1.86 8.54
N ALA A 50 -9.13 -2.87 7.69
CA ALA A 50 -8.95 -2.75 6.26
C ALA A 50 -10.18 -2.12 5.59
N SER A 51 -9.97 -1.48 4.44
CA SER A 51 -11.07 -0.96 3.62
C SER A 51 -11.92 -2.10 3.04
N GLU A 52 -13.17 -1.80 2.71
CA GLU A 52 -14.06 -2.77 2.05
C GLU A 52 -13.46 -3.30 0.74
N ARG A 53 -12.80 -2.42 -0.03
CA ARG A 53 -12.14 -2.77 -1.28
C ARG A 53 -11.01 -3.76 -1.05
N THR A 54 -10.17 -3.52 -0.03
CA THR A 54 -9.05 -4.38 0.32
C THR A 54 -9.55 -5.78 0.71
N VAL A 55 -10.61 -5.86 1.53
CA VAL A 55 -11.23 -7.13 1.93
C VAL A 55 -11.85 -7.85 0.72
N LYS A 56 -12.54 -7.15 -0.18
CA LYS A 56 -13.07 -7.74 -1.42
C LYS A 56 -11.96 -8.32 -2.31
N HIS A 57 -10.80 -7.66 -2.37
CA HIS A 57 -9.64 -8.18 -3.11
C HIS A 57 -9.04 -9.44 -2.49
N TRP A 58 -9.06 -9.55 -1.16
CA TRP A 58 -8.65 -10.77 -0.46
C TRP A 58 -9.64 -11.90 -0.71
N LEU A 59 -10.94 -11.64 -0.58
CA LEU A 59 -11.98 -12.65 -0.78
C LEU A 59 -12.09 -13.10 -2.25
N SER A 60 -11.72 -12.25 -3.22
CA SER A 60 -11.64 -12.63 -4.63
C SER A 60 -10.36 -13.38 -5.00
N GLY A 61 -9.34 -13.38 -4.12
CA GLY A 61 -8.02 -13.94 -4.40
C GLY A 61 -7.22 -13.16 -5.44
N GLN A 62 -7.61 -11.91 -5.73
CA GLN A 62 -6.86 -11.02 -6.61
C GLN A 62 -5.55 -10.56 -5.96
N HIS A 63 -5.62 -10.22 -4.67
CA HIS A 63 -4.47 -9.85 -3.84
C HIS A 63 -4.60 -10.52 -2.47
N GLY A 64 -3.48 -10.99 -1.91
CA GLY A 64 -3.46 -11.46 -0.53
C GLY A 64 -3.29 -10.28 0.44
N PRO A 65 -3.61 -10.46 1.74
CA PRO A 65 -3.28 -9.48 2.76
C PRO A 65 -1.77 -9.25 2.81
N ASP A 66 -1.36 -7.99 2.94
CA ASP A 66 0.06 -7.67 3.19
C ASP A 66 0.46 -8.07 4.62
N THR A 67 1.73 -7.85 4.97
CA THR A 67 2.27 -8.27 6.27
C THR A 67 1.48 -7.72 7.46
N VAL A 68 1.07 -6.44 7.42
CA VAL A 68 0.38 -5.81 8.56
C VAL A 68 -1.02 -6.40 8.70
N PHE A 69 -1.76 -6.50 7.60
CA PHE A 69 -3.10 -7.08 7.64
C PHE A 69 -3.09 -8.58 7.92
N PHE A 70 -2.09 -9.30 7.42
CA PHE A 70 -1.90 -10.72 7.71
C PHE A 70 -1.67 -10.95 9.21
N LEU A 71 -0.79 -10.15 9.84
CA LEU A 71 -0.56 -10.27 11.29
C LEU A 71 -1.82 -9.92 12.10
N ARG A 72 -2.59 -8.92 11.69
CA ARG A 72 -3.90 -8.63 12.31
C ARG A 72 -4.84 -9.82 12.19
N LEU A 73 -4.92 -10.46 11.02
CA LEU A 73 -5.71 -11.68 10.81
C LEU A 73 -5.21 -12.85 11.66
N VAL A 74 -3.90 -13.04 11.83
CA VAL A 74 -3.35 -14.08 12.71
C VAL A 74 -3.80 -13.87 14.17
N VAL A 75 -3.89 -12.62 14.62
CA VAL A 75 -4.40 -12.31 15.96
C VAL A 75 -5.92 -12.53 16.02
N SER A 76 -6.68 -12.07 15.02
CA SER A 76 -8.15 -12.02 15.09
C SER A 76 -8.89 -13.27 14.59
N SER A 77 -8.27 -14.09 13.75
CA SER A 77 -8.88 -15.29 13.13
C SER A 77 -8.17 -16.57 13.60
N PRO A 78 -8.89 -17.52 14.23
CA PRO A 78 -8.33 -18.83 14.57
C PRO A 78 -7.91 -19.66 13.35
N VAL A 79 -8.60 -19.56 12.22
CA VAL A 79 -8.27 -20.32 11.01
C VAL A 79 -6.96 -19.83 10.40
N ILE A 80 -6.79 -18.50 10.27
CA ILE A 80 -5.55 -17.92 9.75
C ILE A 80 -4.39 -18.15 10.72
N ARG A 81 -4.63 -18.11 12.04
CA ARG A 81 -3.63 -18.45 13.04
C ARG A 81 -3.15 -19.89 12.93
N ALA A 82 -4.06 -20.86 12.80
CA ALA A 82 -3.72 -22.26 12.62
C ALA A 82 -2.91 -22.48 11.33
N PHE A 83 -3.29 -21.80 10.25
CA PHE A 83 -2.52 -21.81 9.01
C PHE A 83 -1.09 -21.26 9.18
N ALA A 84 -0.92 -20.13 9.88
CA ALA A 84 0.40 -19.57 10.16
C ALA A 84 1.27 -20.51 11.02
N LEU A 85 0.67 -21.13 12.05
CA LEU A 85 1.36 -22.14 12.86
C LEU A 85 1.77 -23.36 12.02
N GLY A 86 0.92 -23.85 11.12
CA GLY A 86 1.27 -24.94 10.21
C GLY A 86 2.45 -24.62 9.27
N ILE A 87 2.67 -23.34 8.94
CA ILE A 87 3.87 -22.90 8.21
C ILE A 87 5.10 -22.95 9.13
N ILE A 88 4.96 -22.44 10.36
CA ILE A 88 6.05 -22.33 11.35
C ILE A 88 6.49 -23.71 11.86
N GLU A 89 5.56 -24.63 12.04
CA GLU A 89 5.79 -25.99 12.51
C GLU A 89 6.05 -26.97 11.35
N GLY A 90 5.95 -26.49 10.11
CA GLY A 90 6.08 -27.31 8.92
C GLY A 90 7.48 -27.94 8.77
N PRO A 91 7.60 -29.02 7.98
CA PRO A 91 8.84 -29.80 7.82
C PRO A 91 10.00 -28.98 7.23
N VAL A 92 9.72 -27.85 6.57
CA VAL A 92 10.75 -26.90 6.10
C VAL A 92 11.30 -26.08 7.26
N ALA A 93 10.43 -25.57 8.14
CA ALA A 93 10.82 -24.77 9.29
C ALA A 93 11.52 -25.63 10.37
N ALA A 94 11.08 -26.88 10.58
CA ALA A 94 11.76 -27.84 11.44
C ALA A 94 13.22 -28.09 11.02
N LYS A 95 13.52 -28.08 9.71
CA LYS A 95 14.89 -28.21 9.19
C LYS A 95 15.74 -26.94 9.36
N LEU A 96 15.11 -25.79 9.51
CA LEU A 96 15.75 -24.48 9.68
C LEU A 96 15.87 -24.06 11.15
N SER A 97 15.24 -24.81 12.06
CA SER A 97 15.26 -24.55 13.50
C SER A 97 16.65 -24.83 14.10
N GLY A 98 17.57 -23.89 13.94
CA GLY A 98 18.67 -23.74 14.89
C GLY A 98 18.14 -23.31 16.26
N SER A 99 18.89 -23.53 17.34
CA SER A 99 18.52 -23.00 18.65
C SER A 99 18.59 -21.47 18.60
N VAL A 100 17.43 -20.80 18.61
CA VAL A 100 17.38 -19.37 18.85
C VAL A 100 17.88 -19.13 20.27
N ASP A 101 18.91 -18.29 20.42
CA ASP A 101 19.45 -17.96 21.74
C ASP A 101 18.36 -17.32 22.63
N ARG A 102 18.29 -17.77 23.88
CA ARG A 102 17.31 -17.29 24.88
C ARG A 102 17.41 -15.79 25.08
N TYR A 103 18.61 -15.21 24.97
CA TYR A 103 18.82 -13.77 25.06
C TYR A 103 18.22 -13.01 23.88
N ALA A 104 18.40 -13.50 22.66
CA ALA A 104 17.81 -12.89 21.46
C ALA A 104 16.27 -12.90 21.54
N LEU A 105 15.69 -13.98 22.06
CA LEU A 105 14.24 -14.09 22.25
C LEU A 105 13.72 -13.13 23.34
N ALA A 106 14.45 -13.01 24.46
CA ALA A 106 14.09 -12.07 25.52
C ALA A 106 14.16 -10.61 25.04
N ALA A 107 15.21 -10.26 24.30
CA ALA A 107 15.37 -8.92 23.72
C ALA A 107 14.25 -8.60 22.71
N ALA A 108 13.90 -9.54 21.83
CA ALA A 108 12.80 -9.36 20.88
C ALA A 108 11.45 -9.15 21.58
N ARG A 109 11.17 -9.92 22.64
CA ARG A 109 9.96 -9.73 23.46
C ARG A 109 9.93 -8.38 24.15
N ALA A 110 11.06 -7.92 24.71
CA ALA A 110 11.16 -6.60 25.32
C ALA A 110 10.91 -5.48 24.29
N ALA A 111 11.46 -5.60 23.08
CA ALA A 111 11.22 -4.65 22.00
C ALA A 111 9.74 -4.59 21.57
N TYR A 112 9.06 -5.74 21.51
CA TYR A 112 7.62 -5.78 21.25
C TYR A 112 6.83 -5.03 22.34
N VAL A 113 7.14 -5.29 23.61
CA VAL A 113 6.49 -4.62 24.74
C VAL A 113 6.69 -3.11 24.69
N VAL A 114 7.90 -2.64 24.39
CA VAL A 114 8.18 -1.21 24.19
C VAL A 114 7.34 -0.62 23.04
N GLY A 115 7.20 -1.36 21.93
CA GLY A 115 6.36 -0.97 20.80
C GLY A 115 4.86 -0.87 21.14
N GLU A 116 4.34 -1.81 21.92
CA GLU A 116 2.95 -1.78 22.43
C GLU A 116 2.71 -0.54 23.30
N PHE A 117 3.65 -0.21 24.19
CA PHE A 117 3.55 0.97 25.05
C PHE A 117 3.65 2.29 24.26
N ALA A 118 4.46 2.33 23.19
CA ALA A 118 4.55 3.50 22.32
C ALA A 118 3.26 3.76 21.50
N GLY A 119 2.43 2.73 21.28
CA GLY A 119 1.14 2.82 20.59
C GLY A 119 -0.07 3.18 21.46
N GLY A 120 0.16 3.64 22.70
CA GLY A 120 -0.85 3.75 23.75
C GLY A 120 -2.16 4.49 23.41
N ARG A 121 -3.21 3.71 23.08
CA ARG A 121 -4.59 3.92 23.56
C ARG A 121 -5.36 2.59 23.47
N ARG A 122 -5.89 2.09 24.60
CA ARG A 122 -6.89 1.00 24.59
C ARG A 122 -8.14 1.50 23.84
N PRO A 123 -8.72 0.74 22.90
CA PRO A 123 -10.00 1.12 22.32
C PRO A 123 -11.06 1.00 23.42
N ALA A 124 -11.47 2.15 23.95
CA ALA A 124 -12.65 2.27 24.80
C ALA A 124 -13.89 1.81 24.01
N ASP A 125 -14.88 1.36 24.77
CA ASP A 125 -16.12 0.72 24.36
C ASP A 125 -16.82 1.25 23.10
N HIS A 126 -17.51 0.31 22.46
CA HIS A 126 -18.44 0.46 21.35
C HIS A 126 -19.21 1.79 21.37
N ARG A 127 -19.00 2.60 20.33
CA ARG A 127 -20.04 3.45 19.76
C ARG A 127 -20.47 2.88 18.41
N PRO A 128 -21.78 2.84 18.09
CA PRO A 128 -22.23 2.51 16.74
C PRO A 128 -21.76 3.64 15.81
N ASN A 129 -20.91 3.30 14.84
CA ASN A 129 -20.40 4.28 13.90
C ASN A 129 -21.46 4.52 12.81
N ASP A 130 -22.00 5.73 12.78
CA ASP A 130 -22.83 6.26 11.71
C ASP A 130 -21.92 6.57 10.50
N PRO A 131 -22.17 6.06 9.28
CA PRO A 131 -21.28 6.27 8.15
C PRO A 131 -21.44 7.68 7.55
N LYS A 132 -20.69 8.64 8.09
CA LYS A 132 -20.37 9.88 7.36
C LYS A 132 -18.91 10.27 7.61
N ASP A 133 -18.23 10.49 6.48
CA ASP A 133 -16.84 10.89 6.28
C ASP A 133 -15.77 9.84 6.64
N ASP A 134 -15.48 9.01 5.63
CA ASP A 134 -14.34 8.10 5.54
C ASP A 134 -13.08 8.93 5.21
N PRO A 135 -12.04 8.97 6.06
CA PRO A 135 -10.73 9.46 5.65
C PRO A 135 -10.02 8.33 4.91
N ASP A 136 -9.93 8.47 3.59
CA ASP A 136 -9.30 7.53 2.67
C ASP A 136 -7.80 7.37 3.03
N ARG A 137 -7.46 6.26 3.71
CA ARG A 137 -6.08 5.77 3.84
C ARG A 137 -6.05 4.24 3.77
N ASP A 138 -6.43 3.71 2.61
CA ASP A 138 -5.84 2.48 2.09
C ASP A 138 -4.52 2.86 1.40
N PRO A 139 -3.35 2.32 1.78
CA PRO A 139 -2.15 2.46 0.96
C PRO A 139 -2.28 1.55 -0.27
N MET A 140 -3.17 1.91 -1.19
CA MET A 140 -3.10 1.50 -2.59
C MET A 140 -2.17 2.46 -3.36
N ASN A 141 -1.08 2.91 -2.73
CA ASN A 141 -0.27 4.07 -3.13
C ASN A 141 -1.07 5.11 -3.95
N ASP A 142 -2.09 5.66 -3.28
CA ASP A 142 -2.71 6.92 -3.68
C ASP A 142 -2.34 7.96 -2.62
N PRO A 143 -1.63 9.04 -2.97
CA PRO A 143 -1.39 10.15 -2.05
C PRO A 143 -2.65 10.99 -1.98
N ASP A 144 -3.30 11.02 -0.81
CA ASP A 144 -4.37 11.98 -0.57
C ASP A 144 -3.80 13.35 -0.18
N ARG A 145 -4.52 14.38 -0.62
CA ARG A 145 -4.07 15.76 -0.86
C ARG A 145 -3.66 16.52 0.42
N ALA A 146 -2.40 16.95 0.46
CA ALA A 146 -1.95 18.25 0.98
C ALA A 146 -0.46 18.51 0.64
N GLU A 147 0.32 17.45 0.45
CA GLU A 147 1.73 17.53 0.07
C GLU A 147 1.96 16.63 -1.14
N LEU A 148 2.70 17.14 -2.13
CA LEU A 148 3.00 16.37 -3.34
C LEU A 148 3.84 15.14 -2.94
N ASN A 149 3.60 13.98 -3.55
CA ASN A 149 4.46 12.82 -3.30
C ASN A 149 5.86 13.04 -3.93
N GLU A 150 6.89 12.32 -3.50
CA GLU A 150 8.27 12.49 -4.00
C GLU A 150 8.37 12.38 -5.55
N ARG A 151 7.56 11.48 -6.17
CA ARG A 151 7.53 11.30 -7.63
C ARG A 151 6.91 12.50 -8.34
N GLN A 152 5.87 13.07 -7.74
CA GLN A 152 5.16 14.26 -8.21
C GLN A 152 6.04 15.50 -8.05
N TYR A 153 6.73 15.66 -6.92
CA TYR A 153 7.72 16.72 -6.72
C TYR A 153 8.83 16.64 -7.77
N TRP A 154 9.40 15.45 -7.97
CA TRP A 154 10.42 15.25 -8.99
C TRP A 154 9.91 15.60 -10.40
N PHE A 155 8.73 15.10 -10.77
CA PHE A 155 8.16 15.38 -12.08
C PHE A 155 7.89 16.88 -12.26
N LEU A 156 7.39 17.53 -11.22
CA LEU A 156 7.11 18.97 -11.20
C LEU A 156 8.39 19.82 -11.29
N ALA A 157 9.51 19.36 -10.72
CA ALA A 157 10.83 19.97 -10.86
C ALA A 157 11.35 19.86 -12.31
N ARG A 158 11.26 18.67 -12.93
CA ARG A 158 11.62 18.47 -14.35
C ARG A 158 10.78 19.34 -15.30
N VAL A 159 9.48 19.46 -15.04
CA VAL A 159 8.60 20.35 -15.81
C VAL A 159 8.98 21.82 -15.64
N ALA A 160 9.48 22.24 -14.47
CA ALA A 160 9.96 23.61 -14.23
C ALA A 160 11.26 23.91 -14.98
N GLU A 161 12.15 22.92 -15.13
CA GLU A 161 13.38 23.00 -15.92
C GLU A 161 13.11 23.02 -17.45
N GLY A 162 11.87 22.72 -17.88
CA GLY A 162 11.45 22.80 -19.28
C GLY A 162 11.65 21.49 -20.07
N ASP A 163 11.98 20.40 -19.38
CA ASP A 163 12.28 19.10 -19.97
C ASP A 163 11.05 18.44 -20.62
N ARG A 164 11.33 17.57 -21.61
CA ARG A 164 10.33 16.65 -22.17
C ARG A 164 10.28 15.37 -21.33
N CYS A 165 9.58 15.42 -20.21
CA CYS A 165 9.31 14.26 -19.37
C CYS A 165 7.82 13.85 -19.39
N GLY A 166 7.56 12.56 -19.26
CA GLY A 166 6.23 11.97 -19.20
C GLY A 166 6.16 10.77 -18.27
N ALA A 167 5.09 9.99 -18.40
CA ALA A 167 4.84 8.85 -17.53
C ALA A 167 5.95 7.77 -17.64
N SER A 168 6.59 7.64 -18.81
CA SER A 168 7.65 6.67 -19.06
C SER A 168 8.89 6.93 -18.20
N GLU A 169 9.25 8.18 -17.98
CA GLU A 169 10.41 8.57 -17.17
C GLU A 169 10.16 8.30 -15.68
N ILE A 170 8.92 8.52 -15.21
CA ILE A 170 8.51 8.13 -13.84
C ILE A 170 8.57 6.60 -13.69
N MET A 171 8.12 5.84 -14.68
CA MET A 171 8.23 4.37 -14.65
C MET A 171 9.69 3.91 -14.57
N ALA A 172 10.56 4.48 -15.40
CA ALA A 172 11.96 4.07 -15.48
C ALA A 172 12.71 4.34 -14.17
N LEU A 173 12.47 5.50 -13.55
CA LEU A 173 13.21 5.92 -12.36
C LEU A 173 12.67 5.33 -11.06
N TRP A 174 11.35 5.12 -10.92
CA TRP A 174 10.74 4.55 -9.70
C TRP A 174 10.28 3.10 -9.83
N GLN A 175 10.46 2.46 -11.00
CA GLN A 175 9.99 1.10 -11.29
C GLN A 175 8.49 0.89 -11.00
N VAL A 176 7.67 1.92 -11.24
CA VAL A 176 6.22 1.86 -11.08
C VAL A 176 5.51 1.48 -12.37
N SER A 177 4.26 1.04 -12.26
CA SER A 177 3.44 0.75 -13.44
C SER A 177 3.11 2.03 -14.24
N LEU A 178 2.86 1.88 -15.55
CA LEU A 178 2.40 2.98 -16.40
C LEU A 178 1.11 3.62 -15.88
N LYS A 179 0.23 2.82 -15.27
CA LYS A 179 -1.02 3.29 -14.69
C LYS A 179 -0.75 4.22 -13.50
N THR A 180 0.20 3.86 -12.63
CA THR A 180 0.61 4.66 -11.47
C THR A 180 1.25 5.97 -11.92
N ALA A 181 2.19 5.92 -12.86
CA ALA A 181 2.83 7.12 -13.40
C ALA A 181 1.84 8.08 -14.06
N ARG A 182 0.85 7.57 -14.81
CA ARG A 182 -0.23 8.39 -15.38
C ARG A 182 -1.12 9.03 -14.31
N ARG A 183 -1.36 8.31 -13.21
CA ARG A 183 -2.15 8.80 -12.08
C ARG A 183 -1.43 9.95 -11.35
N ASP A 184 -0.13 9.81 -11.12
CA ASP A 184 0.70 10.87 -10.53
C ASP A 184 0.61 12.18 -11.35
N ILE A 185 0.75 12.09 -12.68
CA ILE A 185 0.63 13.24 -13.59
C ILE A 185 -0.80 13.80 -13.62
N ALA A 186 -1.81 12.93 -13.59
CA ALA A 186 -3.21 13.35 -13.57
C ALA A 186 -3.53 14.17 -12.31
N ALA A 187 -3.02 13.75 -11.15
CA ALA A 187 -3.19 14.48 -9.89
C ALA A 187 -2.57 15.90 -9.97
N LEU A 188 -1.38 16.05 -10.57
CA LEU A 188 -0.75 17.36 -10.80
C LEU A 188 -1.57 18.27 -11.73
N LYS A 189 -2.21 17.70 -12.75
CA LYS A 189 -3.13 18.45 -13.63
C LYS A 189 -4.38 18.89 -12.88
N THR A 190 -4.98 18.01 -12.09
CA THR A 190 -6.18 18.31 -11.29
C THR A 190 -5.90 19.37 -10.24
N ALA A 191 -4.67 19.40 -9.69
CA ALA A 191 -4.21 20.45 -8.78
C ALA A 191 -3.82 21.76 -9.49
N ASN A 192 -4.02 21.87 -10.81
CA ASN A 192 -3.62 23.02 -11.63
C ASN A 192 -2.13 23.38 -11.50
N LEU A 193 -1.24 22.45 -11.16
CA LEU A 193 0.20 22.73 -11.07
C LEU A 193 0.89 22.64 -12.43
N ILE A 194 0.31 21.86 -13.35
CA ILE A 194 0.81 21.67 -14.70
C ILE A 194 -0.31 21.59 -15.73
N CYS A 195 -0.01 21.97 -16.97
CA CYS A 195 -0.86 21.79 -18.13
C CYS A 195 -0.07 21.13 -19.27
N TYR A 196 -0.76 20.43 -20.19
CA TYR A 196 -0.12 19.86 -21.39
C TYR A 196 -0.33 20.81 -22.56
N VAL A 197 0.75 21.22 -23.21
CA VAL A 197 0.76 22.21 -24.30
C VAL A 197 1.26 21.57 -25.59
N GLY A 198 0.50 21.72 -26.67
CA GLY A 198 0.86 21.25 -28.01
C GLY A 198 0.14 19.95 -28.42
N SER A 199 0.50 19.43 -29.59
CA SER A 199 -0.13 18.22 -30.15
C SER A 199 0.31 16.95 -29.43
N ARG A 200 -0.47 15.87 -29.52
CA ARG A 200 -0.18 14.60 -28.83
C ARG A 200 1.20 13.98 -29.16
N ARG A 201 1.81 14.35 -30.29
CA ARG A 201 3.13 13.87 -30.73
C ARG A 201 4.29 14.84 -30.42
N LYS A 202 4.03 16.15 -30.32
CA LYS A 202 5.08 17.18 -30.14
C LYS A 202 4.88 18.03 -28.87
N GLY A 203 3.84 17.76 -28.10
CA GLY A 203 3.47 18.51 -26.90
C GLY A 203 4.28 18.09 -25.68
N ARG A 204 4.22 18.93 -24.65
CA ARG A 204 4.93 18.74 -23.38
C ARG A 204 4.14 19.31 -22.22
N TYR A 205 4.51 18.93 -21.01
CA TYR A 205 3.98 19.55 -19.80
C TYR A 205 4.66 20.89 -19.51
N ARG A 206 3.90 21.84 -18.98
CA ARG A 206 4.33 23.18 -18.53
C ARG A 206 3.72 23.46 -17.16
N ARG A 207 4.35 24.29 -16.34
CA ARG A 207 3.72 24.85 -15.13
C ARG A 207 2.51 25.70 -15.55
N THR A 208 1.42 25.60 -14.80
CA THR A 208 0.30 26.53 -14.95
C THR A 208 0.69 27.82 -14.23
N THR A 209 0.89 28.90 -14.96
CA THR A 209 1.11 30.22 -14.37
C THR A 209 -0.25 30.77 -13.97
N SER A 210 -0.59 30.76 -12.68
CA SER A 210 -1.62 31.66 -12.15
C SER A 210 -1.05 33.08 -12.25
N ALA A 211 -1.55 33.89 -13.19
CA ALA A 211 -1.24 35.32 -13.19
C ALA A 211 -1.72 35.93 -11.86
N PRO A 212 -0.97 36.87 -11.23
CA PRO A 212 -1.57 37.69 -10.19
C PRO A 212 -2.66 38.53 -10.87
N GLU A 213 -3.89 38.47 -10.37
CA GLU A 213 -4.90 39.47 -10.69
C GLU A 213 -4.44 40.81 -10.11
N THR A 214 -3.66 41.54 -10.90
CA THR A 214 -3.40 42.95 -10.66
C THR A 214 -4.69 43.69 -11.00
N HIS A 215 -5.63 43.74 -10.06
CA HIS A 215 -6.73 44.68 -10.11
C HIS A 215 -6.19 46.09 -9.81
N GLU A 216 -5.50 46.68 -10.78
CA GLU A 216 -5.38 48.13 -10.85
C GLU A 216 -6.77 48.70 -11.15
N ARG A 217 -7.42 49.22 -10.11
CA ARG A 217 -8.49 50.21 -10.26
C ARG A 217 -7.83 51.53 -10.69
N PRO A 218 -8.21 52.14 -11.82
CA PRO A 218 -7.98 53.56 -12.00
C PRO A 218 -9.03 54.32 -11.18
N LEU A 219 -8.55 55.08 -10.20
CA LEU A 219 -9.25 56.21 -9.63
C LEU A 219 -9.22 57.37 -10.63
N GLY A 220 -10.40 57.86 -11.01
CA GLY A 220 -10.70 59.29 -11.19
C GLY A 220 -10.16 60.00 -12.44
N GLY A 221 -11.08 60.63 -13.17
CA GLY A 221 -10.83 61.61 -14.23
C GLY A 221 -12.10 61.88 -15.02
#